data_AF-A0A3B3XI49-F1
#
_entry.id   AF-A0A3B3XI49-F1
#
_cell.length_a   1.000
_cell.length_b   1.000
_cell.length_c   1.000
_cell.angle_alpha   90.00
_cell.angle_beta   90.00
_cell.angle_gamma   90.00
#
_symmetry.space_group_name_H-M   'P 1'
#
loop_
_entity.id
_entity.type
_entity.pdbx_description
1 polymer ?
#
loop_
_entity_poly.entity_id
_entity_poly.type
_entity_poly.pdbx_seq_one_letter_code
_entity_poly.pdbx_strand_id
1 'polypeptide(L)'
;MGLLSILRRLKQSPEQEVRLLLLGLDNAGKTTLLKQLAAEDISHITPTQGFNIKSVQSSGFKLNVWDIGGQRKIRPYWRNYFENTDVLIYVIDSSDRKRFEETSLELAELLEEEKLAAVPLLVFANKQDLMTASPASELAESLNLHTIRDRMWQVQACSALTAEGVQDGMTWVCRNIKFRKR
;
A
#
# COMPACT_ATOMS: atom_id res chain seq x y z
N MET A 1 -18.73 -40.36 7.80
CA MET A 1 -17.63 -39.41 7.48
C MET A 1 -17.12 -39.72 6.08
N GLY A 2 -17.78 -39.20 5.05
CA GLY A 2 -17.62 -39.66 3.66
C GLY A 2 -16.65 -38.81 2.83
N LEU A 3 -16.24 -39.35 1.68
CA LEU A 3 -15.35 -38.74 0.68
C LEU A 3 -15.75 -37.30 0.30
N LEU A 4 -17.06 -36.99 0.30
CA LEU A 4 -17.60 -35.64 0.09
C LEU A 4 -17.17 -34.61 1.14
N SER A 5 -16.96 -35.02 2.39
CA SER A 5 -16.45 -34.15 3.46
C SER A 5 -14.95 -33.88 3.32
N ILE A 6 -14.21 -34.82 2.73
CA ILE A 6 -12.79 -34.68 2.38
C ILE A 6 -12.67 -33.78 1.15
N LEU A 7 -13.50 -33.95 0.12
CA LEU A 7 -13.56 -33.07 -1.06
C LEU A 7 -14.01 -31.64 -0.71
N ARG A 8 -14.89 -31.46 0.31
CA ARG A 8 -15.24 -30.14 0.85
C ARG A 8 -14.11 -29.49 1.65
N ARG A 9 -13.21 -30.27 2.27
CA ARG A 9 -11.97 -29.78 2.90
C ARG A 9 -10.85 -29.53 1.89
N LEU A 10 -10.86 -30.23 0.75
CA LEU A 10 -9.96 -30.03 -0.38
C LEU A 10 -10.39 -28.88 -1.30
N LYS A 11 -11.66 -28.44 -1.24
CA LYS A 11 -12.02 -27.07 -1.61
C LYS A 11 -11.34 -26.17 -0.58
N GLN A 12 -10.15 -25.68 -0.92
CA GLN A 12 -9.56 -24.50 -0.29
C GLN A 12 -10.70 -23.51 -0.06
N SER A 13 -10.89 -23.09 1.19
CA SER A 13 -11.74 -21.94 1.49
C SER A 13 -11.44 -20.87 0.44
N PRO A 14 -12.46 -20.36 -0.29
CA PRO A 14 -12.20 -19.45 -1.41
C PRO A 14 -11.29 -18.34 -0.93
N GLU A 15 -10.15 -18.17 -1.61
CA GLU A 15 -9.17 -17.16 -1.26
C GLU A 15 -9.88 -15.83 -1.09
N GLN A 16 -9.67 -15.19 0.06
CA GLN A 16 -10.31 -13.92 0.33
C GLN A 16 -9.63 -12.87 -0.53
N GLU A 17 -10.40 -12.29 -1.44
CA GLU A 17 -9.94 -11.19 -2.29
C GLU A 17 -9.90 -9.90 -1.48
N VAL A 18 -8.78 -9.20 -1.58
CA VAL A 18 -8.51 -8.01 -0.79
C VAL A 18 -8.02 -6.93 -1.73
N ARG A 19 -8.67 -5.76 -1.72
CA ARG A 19 -8.31 -4.64 -2.58
C ARG A 19 -7.35 -3.69 -1.85
N LEU A 20 -6.10 -3.67 -2.31
CA LEU A 20 -5.08 -2.75 -1.84
C LEU A 20 -4.98 -1.56 -2.80
N LEU A 21 -5.16 -0.34 -2.30
CA LEU A 21 -4.97 0.88 -3.09
C LEU A 21 -3.59 1.46 -2.79
N LEU A 22 -2.74 1.60 -3.81
CA LEU A 22 -1.36 2.05 -3.67
C LEU A 22 -1.22 3.48 -4.23
N LEU A 23 -1.04 4.45 -3.32
CA LEU A 23 -0.93 5.89 -3.61
C LEU A 23 0.36 6.50 -3.04
N GLY A 24 0.60 7.77 -3.35
CA GLY A 24 1.82 8.51 -3.03
C GLY A 24 2.32 9.32 -4.22
N LEU A 25 3.25 10.25 -4.00
CA LEU A 25 3.76 11.11 -5.06
C LEU A 25 4.43 10.32 -6.20
N ASP A 26 4.59 10.97 -7.36
CA ASP A 26 5.47 10.47 -8.40
C ASP A 26 6.90 10.26 -7.86
N ASN A 27 7.60 9.28 -8.43
CA ASN A 27 8.93 8.85 -8.02
C ASN A 27 9.03 8.25 -6.58
N ALA A 28 7.93 8.10 -5.84
CA ALA A 28 7.96 7.48 -4.51
C ALA A 28 8.37 6.00 -4.51
N GLY A 29 8.27 5.31 -5.65
CA GLY A 29 8.62 3.89 -5.80
C GLY A 29 7.44 2.91 -5.75
N LYS A 30 6.21 3.40 -5.99
CA LYS A 30 4.97 2.58 -5.98
C LYS A 30 5.02 1.40 -6.96
N THR A 31 5.33 1.67 -8.24
CA THR A 31 5.40 0.61 -9.26
C THR A 31 6.56 -0.36 -9.01
N THR A 32 7.67 0.11 -8.43
CA THR A 32 8.77 -0.74 -7.95
C THR A 32 8.29 -1.69 -6.87
N LEU A 33 7.60 -1.16 -5.86
CA LEU A 33 7.02 -1.95 -4.78
C LEU A 33 6.01 -2.98 -5.31
N LEU A 34 5.12 -2.59 -6.21
CA LEU A 34 4.16 -3.50 -6.85
C LEU A 34 4.86 -4.66 -7.58
N LYS A 35 5.88 -4.34 -8.40
CA LYS A 35 6.66 -5.35 -9.12
C LYS A 35 7.44 -6.25 -8.16
N GLN A 36 7.98 -5.69 -7.07
CA GLN A 36 8.66 -6.46 -6.03
C GLN A 36 7.72 -7.46 -5.35
N LEU A 37 6.50 -7.04 -5.00
CA LEU A 37 5.46 -7.92 -4.46
C LEU A 37 5.04 -9.02 -5.44
N ALA A 38 5.02 -8.72 -6.73
CA ALA A 38 4.70 -9.66 -7.79
C ALA A 38 5.89 -10.54 -8.23
N ALA A 39 7.06 -10.42 -7.58
CA ALA A 39 8.30 -11.09 -7.97
C ALA A 39 8.68 -10.88 -9.45
N GLU A 40 8.51 -9.66 -9.94
CA GLU A 40 8.82 -9.25 -11.31
C GLU A 40 10.09 -8.41 -11.42
N ASP A 41 10.60 -8.29 -12.64
CA ASP A 41 11.76 -7.46 -12.93
C ASP A 41 11.48 -5.95 -12.71
N ILE A 42 12.33 -5.35 -11.89
CA ILE A 42 12.32 -3.94 -11.50
C ILE A 42 13.39 -3.09 -12.21
N SER A 43 14.21 -3.68 -13.09
CA SER A 43 15.31 -2.99 -13.76
C SER A 43 14.84 -1.82 -14.64
N HIS A 44 13.66 -1.98 -15.26
CA HIS A 44 13.04 -0.98 -16.13
C HIS A 44 11.66 -0.60 -15.61
N ILE A 45 11.56 0.62 -15.06
CA ILE A 45 10.32 1.21 -14.56
C ILE A 45 10.21 2.63 -15.13
N THR A 46 9.08 2.91 -15.77
CA THR A 46 8.75 4.24 -16.30
C THR A 46 7.63 4.87 -15.47
N PRO A 47 7.50 6.20 -15.46
CA PRO A 47 6.41 6.87 -14.74
C PRO A 47 5.03 6.39 -15.22
N THR A 48 4.22 5.88 -14.29
CA THR A 48 2.84 5.45 -14.57
C THR A 48 1.97 6.62 -14.99
N GLN A 49 1.37 6.54 -16.19
CA GLN A 49 0.47 7.58 -16.71
C GLN A 49 -0.99 7.38 -16.30
N GLY A 50 -1.38 6.15 -15.96
CA GLY A 50 -2.71 5.78 -15.49
C GLY A 50 -2.62 4.92 -14.24
N PHE A 51 -2.86 3.62 -14.38
CA PHE A 51 -2.81 2.67 -13.28
C PHE A 51 -2.30 1.29 -13.73
N ASN A 52 -1.81 0.50 -12.78
CA ASN A 52 -1.52 -0.93 -12.93
C ASN A 52 -2.35 -1.71 -11.90
N ILE A 53 -2.84 -2.89 -12.29
CA ILE A 53 -3.50 -3.82 -11.37
C ILE A 53 -2.77 -5.14 -11.41
N LYS A 54 -2.41 -5.68 -10.24
CA LYS A 54 -1.92 -7.06 -10.12
C LYS A 54 -2.53 -7.78 -8.95
N SER A 55 -2.75 -9.08 -9.14
CA SER A 55 -3.12 -9.98 -8.06
C SER A 55 -1.87 -10.70 -7.56
N VAL A 56 -1.57 -10.56 -6.27
CA VAL A 56 -0.46 -11.22 -5.58
C VAL A 56 -1.03 -12.16 -4.52
N GLN A 57 -0.52 -13.39 -4.46
CA GLN A 57 -0.90 -14.33 -3.40
C GLN A 57 -0.02 -14.12 -2.18
N SER A 58 -0.63 -13.91 -1.01
CA SER A 58 0.11 -13.78 0.25
C SER A 58 -0.74 -14.20 1.44
N SER A 59 -0.17 -15.05 2.31
CA SER A 59 -0.80 -15.49 3.57
C SER A 59 -2.25 -16.01 3.45
N GLY A 60 -2.60 -16.67 2.33
CA GLY A 60 -3.95 -17.18 2.06
C GLY A 60 -4.94 -16.15 1.53
N PHE A 61 -4.47 -14.94 1.21
CA PHE A 61 -5.24 -13.88 0.56
C PHE A 61 -4.79 -13.68 -0.90
N LYS A 62 -5.77 -13.37 -1.75
CA LYS A 62 -5.53 -12.85 -3.08
C LYS A 62 -5.57 -11.32 -3.01
N LEU A 63 -4.39 -10.71 -2.98
CA LEU A 63 -4.20 -9.27 -2.86
C LEU A 63 -4.28 -8.61 -4.24
N ASN A 64 -5.37 -7.91 -4.53
CA ASN A 64 -5.54 -7.12 -5.75
C ASN A 64 -5.00 -5.71 -5.50
N VAL A 65 -3.79 -5.44 -5.99
CA VAL A 65 -3.08 -4.17 -5.78
C VAL A 65 -3.32 -3.22 -6.95
N TRP A 66 -3.81 -2.02 -6.64
CA TRP A 66 -4.08 -0.94 -7.59
C TRP A 66 -3.02 0.15 -7.44
N ASP A 67 -1.99 0.12 -8.28
CA ASP A 67 -0.93 1.14 -8.37
C ASP A 67 -1.41 2.29 -9.26
N ILE A 68 -1.65 3.46 -8.67
CA ILE A 68 -2.11 4.64 -9.41
C ILE A 68 -0.94 5.60 -9.58
N GLY A 69 -0.78 6.18 -10.77
CA GLY A 69 0.28 7.16 -11.01
C GLY A 69 0.17 8.37 -10.06
N GLY A 70 1.32 8.90 -9.63
CA GLY A 70 1.40 9.96 -8.62
C GLY A 70 1.75 11.36 -9.13
N GLN A 71 1.82 11.53 -10.46
CA GLN A 71 2.16 12.83 -11.05
C GLN A 71 1.08 13.84 -10.70
N ARG A 72 1.45 15.08 -10.35
CA ARG A 72 0.50 16.10 -9.91
C ARG A 72 -0.73 16.25 -10.82
N LYS A 73 -0.53 16.17 -12.15
CA LYS A 73 -1.61 16.29 -13.15
C LYS A 73 -2.67 15.17 -13.09
N ILE A 74 -2.36 14.02 -12.48
CA ILE A 74 -3.26 12.86 -12.41
C ILE A 74 -3.83 12.59 -11.02
N ARG A 75 -3.32 13.24 -9.96
CA ARG A 75 -3.84 13.09 -8.59
C ARG A 75 -5.35 13.38 -8.45
N PRO A 76 -5.95 14.35 -9.19
CA PRO A 76 -7.40 14.55 -9.16
C PRO A 76 -8.24 13.34 -9.60
N TYR A 77 -7.64 12.34 -10.26
CA TYR A 77 -8.30 11.09 -10.64
C TYR A 77 -8.16 9.97 -9.61
N TRP A 78 -7.37 10.14 -8.53
CA TRP A 78 -7.24 9.15 -7.45
C TRP A 78 -8.59 8.77 -6.85
N ARG A 79 -9.49 9.76 -6.70
CA ARG A 79 -10.87 9.57 -6.20
C ARG A 79 -11.72 8.56 -6.96
N ASN A 80 -11.37 8.28 -8.21
CA ASN A 80 -12.05 7.25 -9.01
C ASN A 80 -11.76 5.82 -8.49
N TYR A 81 -10.79 5.67 -7.59
CA TYR A 81 -10.31 4.38 -7.10
C TYR A 81 -10.51 4.19 -5.59
N PHE A 82 -11.16 5.12 -4.87
CA PHE A 82 -11.33 5.01 -3.42
C PHE A 82 -12.34 3.94 -3.01
N GLU A 83 -13.41 3.76 -3.79
CA GLU A 83 -14.47 2.81 -3.46
C GLU A 83 -13.94 1.38 -3.37
N ASN A 84 -14.49 0.63 -2.41
CA ASN A 84 -14.12 -0.76 -2.16
C ASN A 84 -12.64 -0.98 -1.80
N THR A 85 -11.91 0.04 -1.37
CA THR A 85 -10.56 -0.13 -0.80
C THR A 85 -10.66 -0.85 0.54
N ASP A 86 -9.90 -1.94 0.71
CA ASP A 86 -9.81 -2.65 1.99
C ASP A 86 -8.62 -2.17 2.82
N VAL A 87 -7.52 -1.78 2.17
CA VAL A 87 -6.35 -1.16 2.82
C VAL A 87 -5.74 -0.12 1.87
N LEU A 88 -5.42 1.05 2.41
CA LEU A 88 -4.66 2.09 1.72
C LEU A 88 -3.16 1.90 2.03
N ILE A 89 -2.34 1.78 1.00
CA ILE A 89 -0.89 1.82 1.10
C ILE A 89 -0.41 3.15 0.51
N TYR A 90 0.27 3.95 1.33
CA TYR A 90 0.83 5.23 0.93
C TYR A 90 2.36 5.17 0.93
N VAL A 91 2.99 5.39 -0.22
CA VAL A 91 4.45 5.26 -0.37
C VAL A 91 5.08 6.64 -0.41
N ILE A 92 6.13 6.82 0.39
CA ILE A 92 6.89 8.06 0.51
C ILE A 92 8.35 7.79 0.15
N ASP A 93 8.93 8.65 -0.68
CA ASP A 93 10.39 8.68 -0.88
C ASP A 93 11.04 9.33 0.34
N SER A 94 11.67 8.52 1.21
CA SER A 94 12.28 9.02 2.45
C SER A 94 13.51 9.90 2.22
N SER A 95 14.08 9.89 1.00
CA SER A 95 15.23 10.71 0.63
C SER A 95 14.85 12.09 0.09
N ASP A 96 13.58 12.29 -0.28
CA ASP A 96 13.09 13.51 -0.94
C ASP A 96 12.47 14.50 0.06
N ARG A 97 13.31 14.99 0.98
CA ARG A 97 12.91 15.92 2.05
C ARG A 97 12.22 17.19 1.53
N LYS A 98 12.52 17.61 0.30
CA LYS A 98 11.93 18.81 -0.34
C LYS A 98 10.44 18.65 -0.60
N ARG A 99 9.93 17.42 -0.73
CA ARG A 99 8.52 17.12 -1.01
C ARG A 99 7.77 16.52 0.18
N PHE A 100 8.33 16.57 1.39
CA PHE A 100 7.65 16.08 2.60
C PHE A 100 6.38 16.87 2.92
N GLU A 101 6.40 18.19 2.71
CA GLU A 101 5.20 19.01 2.88
C GLU A 101 4.13 18.62 1.84
N GLU A 102 4.51 18.48 0.57
CA GLU A 102 3.60 18.07 -0.51
C GLU A 102 2.98 16.69 -0.22
N THR A 103 3.79 15.70 0.16
CA THR A 103 3.26 14.36 0.47
C THR A 103 2.42 14.34 1.73
N SER A 104 2.70 15.22 2.71
CA SER A 104 1.90 15.35 3.91
C SER A 104 0.51 15.92 3.63
N LEU A 105 0.44 16.95 2.78
CA LEU A 105 -0.84 17.55 2.38
C LEU A 105 -1.71 16.55 1.60
N GLU A 106 -1.11 15.85 0.64
CA GLU A 106 -1.82 14.83 -0.15
C GLU A 106 -2.30 13.67 0.72
N LEU A 107 -1.50 13.23 1.72
CA LEU A 107 -1.96 12.22 2.67
C LEU A 107 -3.12 12.76 3.51
N ALA A 108 -3.02 13.98 4.06
CA ALA A 108 -4.08 14.58 4.87
C ALA A 108 -5.41 14.66 4.10
N GLU A 109 -5.39 15.13 2.85
CA GLU A 109 -6.57 15.15 1.98
C GLU A 109 -7.16 13.74 1.79
N LEU A 110 -6.32 12.72 1.54
CA LEU A 110 -6.78 11.33 1.44
C LEU A 110 -7.41 10.80 2.73
N LEU A 111 -6.96 11.29 3.90
CA LEU A 111 -7.54 10.85 5.18
C LEU A 111 -8.90 11.49 5.46
N GLU A 112 -9.22 12.63 4.84
CA GLU A 112 -10.52 13.30 4.98
C GLU A 112 -11.60 12.72 4.04
N GLU A 113 -11.21 11.90 3.06
CA GLU A 113 -12.11 11.30 2.09
C GLU A 113 -13.08 10.29 2.72
N GLU A 114 -14.39 10.55 2.63
CA GLU A 114 -15.45 9.70 3.18
C GLU A 114 -15.37 8.26 2.64
N LYS A 115 -14.99 8.10 1.36
CA LYS A 115 -14.84 6.79 0.72
C LYS A 115 -13.67 5.96 1.28
N LEU A 116 -12.75 6.60 1.99
CA LEU A 116 -11.61 5.99 2.68
C LEU A 116 -11.78 5.99 4.21
N ALA A 117 -12.95 6.37 4.72
CA ALA A 117 -13.23 6.37 6.15
C ALA A 117 -12.98 4.98 6.77
N ALA A 118 -12.27 4.96 7.89
CA ALA A 118 -11.91 3.76 8.66
C ALA A 118 -11.12 2.67 7.88
N VAL A 119 -10.63 2.96 6.66
CA VAL A 119 -9.73 2.09 5.88
C VAL A 119 -8.36 2.09 6.56
N PRO A 120 -7.79 0.92 6.92
CA PRO A 120 -6.43 0.84 7.46
C PRO A 120 -5.39 1.47 6.54
N LEU A 121 -4.43 2.19 7.13
CA LEU A 121 -3.35 2.88 6.41
C LEU A 121 -1.99 2.23 6.69
N LEU A 122 -1.32 1.73 5.66
CA LEU A 122 0.12 1.44 5.73
C LEU A 122 0.89 2.56 5.04
N VAL A 123 1.79 3.22 5.74
CA VAL A 123 2.77 4.13 5.16
C VAL A 123 4.08 3.40 4.97
N PHE A 124 4.54 3.25 3.72
CA PHE A 124 5.89 2.81 3.43
C PHE A 124 6.82 4.02 3.34
N ALA A 125 7.71 4.12 4.33
CA ALA A 125 8.88 5.01 4.29
C ALA A 125 9.93 4.34 3.41
N ASN A 126 9.81 4.52 2.09
CA ASN A 126 10.58 3.82 1.07
C ASN A 126 11.94 4.48 0.81
N LYS A 127 12.82 3.75 0.11
CA LYS A 127 14.18 4.13 -0.27
C LYS A 127 15.15 4.27 0.90
N GLN A 128 14.95 3.45 1.94
CA GLN A 128 15.85 3.40 3.11
C GLN A 128 17.26 2.87 2.78
N ASP A 129 17.46 2.33 1.57
CA ASP A 129 18.78 2.00 1.03
C ASP A 129 19.64 3.24 0.73
N LEU A 130 19.05 4.44 0.67
CA LEU A 130 19.77 5.68 0.41
C LEU A 130 20.28 6.32 1.71
N MET A 131 21.54 6.75 1.71
CA MET A 131 22.17 7.44 2.86
C MET A 131 21.46 8.74 3.27
N THR A 132 20.70 9.34 2.36
CA THR A 132 19.93 10.57 2.59
C THR A 132 18.51 10.31 3.11
N ALA A 133 18.12 9.04 3.24
CA ALA A 133 16.79 8.65 3.71
C ALA A 133 16.56 9.10 5.16
N SER A 134 15.42 9.73 5.38
CA SER A 134 14.97 10.09 6.71
C SER A 134 14.40 8.85 7.41
N PRO A 135 14.68 8.63 8.71
CA PRO A 135 14.14 7.51 9.44
C PRO A 135 12.60 7.49 9.42
N ALA A 136 12.01 6.30 9.46
CA ALA A 136 10.55 6.15 9.48
C ALA A 136 9.88 6.85 10.68
N SER A 137 10.58 6.96 11.81
CA SER A 137 10.11 7.71 13.00
C SER A 137 10.00 9.22 12.73
N GLU A 138 11.00 9.81 12.06
CA GLU A 138 10.99 11.22 11.67
C GLU A 138 9.83 11.50 10.70
N LEU A 139 9.61 10.60 9.73
CA LEU A 139 8.47 10.70 8.81
C LEU A 139 7.12 10.61 9.54
N ALA A 140 6.98 9.72 10.51
CA ALA A 140 5.75 9.58 11.28
C ALA A 140 5.42 10.84 12.10
N GLU A 141 6.45 11.51 12.64
CA GLU A 141 6.32 12.79 13.31
C GLU A 141 5.96 13.90 12.30
N SER A 142 6.68 14.02 11.18
CA SER A 142 6.45 15.09 10.19
C SER A 142 5.07 15.03 9.54
N LEU A 143 4.54 13.82 9.34
CA LEU A 143 3.22 13.58 8.77
C LEU A 143 2.11 13.63 9.82
N ASN A 144 2.45 13.88 11.09
CA ASN A 144 1.53 13.84 12.22
C ASN A 144 0.72 12.53 12.30
N LEU A 145 1.29 11.37 11.94
CA LEU A 145 0.54 10.10 11.93
C LEU A 145 -0.01 9.76 13.32
N HIS A 146 0.69 10.20 14.36
CA HIS A 146 0.29 10.07 15.75
C HIS A 146 -0.99 10.84 16.11
N THR A 147 -1.57 11.67 15.24
CA THR A 147 -2.86 12.36 15.46
C THR A 147 -4.05 11.59 14.87
N ILE A 148 -3.79 10.60 14.02
CA ILE A 148 -4.84 9.76 13.41
C ILE A 148 -5.51 8.92 14.50
N ARG A 149 -6.84 8.99 14.62
CA ARG A 149 -7.63 8.31 15.66
C ARG A 149 -8.76 7.42 15.12
N ASP A 150 -9.15 7.62 13.87
CA ASP A 150 -10.34 7.04 13.27
C ASP A 150 -10.07 5.74 12.48
N ARG A 151 -8.79 5.37 12.33
CA ARG A 151 -8.36 4.15 11.62
C ARG A 151 -7.07 3.58 12.22
N MET A 152 -6.85 2.30 11.95
CA MET A 152 -5.56 1.66 12.21
C MET A 152 -4.53 2.18 11.22
N TRP A 153 -3.31 2.43 11.68
CA TRP A 153 -2.21 2.81 10.80
C TRP A 153 -0.89 2.18 11.25
N GLN A 154 0.07 2.11 10.33
CA GLN A 154 1.45 1.69 10.57
C GLN A 154 2.38 2.46 9.64
N VAL A 155 3.57 2.81 10.14
CA VAL A 155 4.69 3.22 9.29
C VAL A 155 5.70 2.07 9.22
N GLN A 156 6.19 1.76 8.03
CA GLN A 156 7.18 0.71 7.81
C GLN A 156 8.34 1.27 6.99
N ALA A 157 9.54 1.26 7.59
CA ALA A 157 10.78 1.48 6.86
C ALA A 157 10.96 0.38 5.81
N CYS A 158 11.24 0.74 4.57
CA CYS A 158 11.50 -0.25 3.53
C CYS A 158 12.42 0.26 2.41
N SER A 159 12.91 -0.68 1.63
CA SER A 159 13.42 -0.44 0.29
C SER A 159 12.70 -1.36 -0.70
N ALA A 160 11.90 -0.76 -1.59
CA ALA A 160 11.30 -1.47 -2.70
C ALA A 160 12.35 -2.02 -3.69
N LEU A 161 13.57 -1.46 -3.69
CA LEU A 161 14.68 -1.89 -4.53
C LEU A 161 15.32 -3.18 -3.99
N THR A 162 15.56 -3.26 -2.68
CA THR A 162 16.22 -4.43 -2.05
C THR A 162 15.24 -5.43 -1.45
N ALA A 163 13.93 -5.12 -1.43
CA ALA A 163 12.85 -5.83 -0.74
C ALA A 163 12.86 -5.74 0.80
N GLU A 164 13.87 -5.11 1.40
CA GLU A 164 13.96 -4.98 2.85
C GLU A 164 12.75 -4.24 3.43
N GLY A 165 12.17 -4.76 4.50
CA GLY A 165 11.00 -4.18 5.19
C GLY A 165 9.67 -4.31 4.46
N VAL A 166 9.66 -4.72 3.18
CA VAL A 166 8.43 -4.87 2.38
C VAL A 166 7.53 -5.96 2.98
N GLN A 167 8.10 -7.12 3.29
CA GLN A 167 7.33 -8.25 3.83
C GLN A 167 6.76 -7.95 5.23
N ASP A 168 7.47 -7.16 6.05
CA ASP A 168 7.00 -6.74 7.38
C ASP A 168 5.75 -5.86 7.26
N GLY A 169 5.77 -4.89 6.35
CA GLY A 169 4.61 -4.06 6.04
C GLY A 169 3.42 -4.87 5.53
N MET A 170 3.67 -5.80 4.60
CA MET A 170 2.61 -6.68 4.09
C MET A 170 2.05 -7.63 5.16
N THR A 171 2.89 -8.06 6.11
CA THR A 171 2.44 -8.86 7.26
C THR A 171 1.48 -8.04 8.13
N TRP A 172 1.76 -6.75 8.34
CA TRP A 172 0.83 -5.85 9.01
C TRP A 172 -0.48 -5.70 8.23
N VAL A 173 -0.42 -5.54 6.91
CA VAL A 173 -1.61 -5.49 6.04
C VAL A 173 -2.47 -6.74 6.26
N CYS A 174 -1.88 -7.94 6.10
CA CYS A 174 -2.61 -9.20 6.24
C CYS A 174 -3.29 -9.37 7.61
N ARG A 175 -2.71 -8.84 8.68
CA ARG A 175 -3.28 -8.88 10.04
C ARG A 175 -4.45 -7.92 10.25
N ASN A 176 -4.52 -6.83 9.48
CA ASN A 176 -5.49 -5.74 9.67
C ASN A 176 -6.59 -5.72 8.60
N ILE A 177 -6.63 -6.70 7.70
CA ILE A 177 -7.73 -6.88 6.75
C ILE A 177 -9.01 -7.16 7.55
N LYS A 178 -9.97 -6.23 7.47
CA LYS A 178 -11.29 -6.41 8.03
C LYS A 178 -12.08 -7.33 7.09
N PHE A 179 -12.52 -8.48 7.60
CA PHE A 179 -13.42 -9.34 6.84
C PHE A 179 -14.75 -8.61 6.63
N ARG A 180 -15.07 -8.23 5.39
CA ARG A 180 -16.43 -7.80 5.05
C ARG A 180 -17.34 -9.00 5.27
N LYS A 181 -18.32 -8.88 6.17
CA LYS A 181 -19.43 -9.85 6.22
C LYS A 181 -20.14 -9.75 4.87
N ARG A 182 -20.19 -10.87 4.16
CA ARG A 182 -21.02 -11.00 2.95
C ARG A 182 -22.49 -10.83 3.28
#